data_AF-A0AAW5MUV5-F1
#
_entry.id   AF-A0AAW5MUV5-F1
#
_cell.length_a   1.000
_cell.length_b   1.000
_cell.length_c   1.000
_cell.angle_alpha   90.00
_cell.angle_beta   90.00
_cell.angle_gamma   90.00
#
_symmetry.space_group_name_H-M   'P 1'
#
loop_
_entity.id
_entity.type
_entity.pdbx_description
1 polymer ?
#
loop_
_entity_poly.entity_id
_entity_poly.type
_entity_poly.pdbx_seq_one_letter_code
_entity_poly.pdbx_strand_id
1 'polypeptide(L)' 'AGLGVMTCFKGRPVGTFGLFACFSFLQTKIYTAGGEGGATLINDKILIELAEIIRDKGSNRSQFFRGQVYKYTWRDIG' A
#
# COMPACT_ATOMS: atom_id res chain seq x y z
N ALA A 1 -13.47 -18.19 8.60
CA ALA A 1 -13.35 -16.76 8.29
C ALA A 1 -12.20 -16.18 9.11
N GLY A 2 -11.07 -15.82 8.50
CA GLY A 2 -9.89 -15.39 9.26
C GLY A 2 -8.62 -15.13 8.43
N LEU A 3 -8.77 -14.71 7.17
CA LEU A 3 -7.66 -14.21 6.35
C LEU A 3 -7.94 -12.73 6.11
N GLY A 4 -7.63 -11.90 7.10
CA GLY A 4 -8.02 -10.49 7.09
C GLY A 4 -7.16 -9.65 8.01
N VAL A 5 -7.43 -8.35 7.98
CA VAL A 5 -6.82 -7.35 8.86
C VAL A 5 -7.01 -7.77 10.32
N MET A 6 -5.96 -7.64 11.14
CA MET A 6 -5.87 -8.05 12.56
C MET A 6 -5.69 -9.55 12.87
N THR A 7 -5.44 -10.41 11.88
CA THR A 7 -5.08 -11.81 12.15
C THR A 7 -3.56 -12.00 12.27
N CYS A 8 -3.13 -12.97 13.07
CA CYS A 8 -1.72 -13.33 13.25
C CYS A 8 -1.48 -14.80 12.89
N PHE A 9 -0.36 -15.09 12.24
CA PHE A 9 0.15 -16.43 12.05
C PHE A 9 1.48 -16.58 12.79
N LYS A 10 1.57 -17.55 13.71
CA LYS A 10 2.75 -17.76 14.57
C LYS A 10 3.21 -16.47 15.29
N GLY A 11 2.25 -15.69 15.80
CA GLY A 11 2.52 -14.43 16.52
C GLY A 11 2.93 -13.25 15.64
N ARG A 12 3.01 -13.42 14.31
CA ARG A 12 3.31 -12.34 13.36
C ARG A 12 2.04 -11.94 12.60
N PRO A 13 1.75 -10.64 12.41
CA PRO A 13 0.58 -10.20 11.67
C PRO A 13 0.54 -10.76 10.25
N VAL A 14 -0.63 -11.20 9.80
CA VAL A 14 -0.82 -11.63 8.42
C VAL A 14 -0.62 -10.43 7.49
N GLY A 15 0.06 -10.66 6.37
CA GLY A 15 0.43 -9.63 5.41
C GLY A 15 1.88 -9.13 5.55
N THR A 16 2.61 -9.50 6.62
CA THR A 16 4.00 -9.08 6.81
C THR A 16 5.05 -10.13 6.40
N PHE A 17 4.64 -11.22 5.76
CA PHE A 17 5.51 -12.37 5.48
C PHE A 17 6.22 -12.31 4.11
N GLY A 18 5.51 -11.82 3.08
CA GLY A 18 6.05 -11.68 1.73
C GLY A 18 6.60 -10.28 1.46
N LEU A 19 7.02 -10.01 0.22
CA LEU A 19 7.42 -8.66 -0.21
C LEU A 19 6.24 -7.68 -0.20
N PHE A 20 5.08 -8.18 -0.62
CA PHE A 20 3.82 -7.44 -0.65
C PHE A 20 2.68 -8.24 -0.04
N ALA A 21 1.64 -7.55 0.39
CA ALA A 21 0.34 -8.14 0.68
C ALA A 21 -0.79 -7.17 0.32
N CYS A 22 -1.98 -7.70 0.06
CA CYS A 22 -3.15 -6.91 -0.29
C CYS A 22 -4.31 -7.21 0.65
N PHE A 23 -4.95 -6.17 1.14
CA PHE A 23 -6.21 -6.24 1.87
C PHE A 23 -7.33 -5.61 1.05
N SER A 24 -8.52 -6.21 1.19
CA SER A 24 -9.76 -5.69 0.65
C SER A 24 -10.62 -5.18 1.81
N PHE A 25 -11.24 -4.03 1.59
CA PHE A 25 -12.15 -3.36 2.51
C PHE A 25 -13.55 -3.20 1.89
N LEU A 26 -13.97 -4.18 1.10
CA LEU A 26 -15.32 -4.26 0.56
C LEU A 26 -16.35 -4.44 1.69
N GLN A 27 -17.60 -4.04 1.46
CA GLN A 27 -18.72 -4.10 2.42
C GLN A 27 -18.93 -5.49 3.07
N THR A 28 -18.57 -6.58 2.39
CA THR A 28 -18.70 -7.95 2.93
C THR A 28 -17.52 -8.39 3.81
N LYS A 29 -16.49 -7.56 3.97
CA LYS A 29 -15.33 -7.83 4.83
C LYS A 29 -15.57 -7.31 6.25
N ILE A 30 -14.83 -7.89 7.20
CA ILE A 30 -14.93 -7.57 8.64
C ILE A 30 -14.57 -6.09 8.92
N TYR A 31 -13.64 -5.54 8.15
CA TYR A 31 -13.30 -4.12 8.15
C TYR A 31 -13.62 -3.54 6.77
N THR A 32 -14.27 -2.37 6.73
CA THR A 32 -14.66 -1.69 5.49
C THR A 32 -14.26 -0.22 5.50
N ALA A 33 -13.98 0.33 4.32
CA ALA A 33 -13.67 1.75 4.11
C ALA A 33 -14.89 2.53 3.59
N GLY A 34 -16.07 2.29 4.19
CA GLY A 34 -17.32 2.93 3.76
C GLY A 34 -17.96 2.30 2.52
N GLY A 35 -17.71 1.02 2.26
CA GLY A 35 -18.31 0.25 1.16
C GLY A 35 -17.26 -0.42 0.27
N GLU A 36 -16.28 0.35 -0.22
CA GLU A 36 -15.22 -0.14 -1.10
C GLU A 36 -13.85 0.38 -0.68
N GLY A 37 -12.81 -0.43 -0.90
CA GLY A 37 -11.44 -0.02 -0.64
C GLY A 37 -10.47 -1.18 -0.62
N GLY A 38 -9.19 -0.85 -0.54
CA GLY A 38 -8.10 -1.81 -0.37
C GLY A 38 -6.85 -1.14 0.17
N ALA A 39 -5.90 -1.96 0.64
CA ALA A 39 -4.56 -1.51 0.99
C ALA A 39 -3.52 -2.49 0.48
N THR A 40 -2.44 -1.94 -0.06
CA THR A 40 -1.23 -2.69 -0.37
C THR A 40 -0.22 -2.45 0.74
N LEU A 41 0.26 -3.53 1.34
CA LEU A 41 1.34 -3.51 2.32
C LEU A 41 2.63 -3.81 1.58
N ILE A 42 3.65 -3.00 1.83
CA ILE A 42 4.99 -3.14 1.25
C ILE A 42 5.92 -3.41 2.41
N ASN A 43 6.48 -4.61 2.45
CA ASN A 43 7.33 -5.03 3.57
C ASN A 43 8.81 -4.76 3.29
N ASP A 44 9.20 -4.63 2.02
CA ASP A 44 10.56 -4.27 1.62
C ASP A 44 10.68 -2.76 1.40
N LYS A 45 11.59 -2.12 2.14
CA LYS A 45 11.83 -0.67 2.07
C LYS A 45 12.30 -0.21 0.69
N ILE A 46 12.99 -1.07 -0.05
CA ILE A 46 13.52 -0.74 -1.39
C ILE A 46 12.36 -0.52 -2.38
N LEU A 47 11.21 -1.16 -2.16
CA LEU A 47 10.06 -1.12 -3.06
C LEU A 47 9.09 0.03 -2.74
N ILE A 48 9.29 0.76 -1.64
CA ILE A 48 8.40 1.84 -1.21
C ILE A 48 8.33 2.95 -2.25
N GLU A 49 9.49 3.44 -2.72
CA GLU A 49 9.53 4.55 -3.68
C GLU A 49 8.85 4.17 -5.00
N LEU A 50 9.16 2.98 -5.52
CA LEU A 50 8.55 2.47 -6.74
C LEU A 50 7.02 2.37 -6.61
N ALA A 51 6.53 1.82 -5.50
CA ALA A 51 5.10 1.69 -5.29
C ALA A 51 4.38 3.03 -5.14
N GLU A 52 5.04 4.03 -4.55
CA GLU A 52 4.52 5.39 -4.49
C GLU A 52 4.43 6.03 -5.88
N ILE A 53 5.47 5.84 -6.72
CA ILE A 53 5.47 6.31 -8.11
C ILE A 53 4.32 5.68 -8.88
N ILE A 54 4.16 4.34 -8.81
CA ILE A 54 3.07 3.62 -9.49
C ILE A 54 1.70 4.10 -8.99
N ARG A 55 1.52 4.26 -7.67
CA ARG A 55 0.27 4.78 -7.08
C ARG A 55 -0.05 6.19 -7.57
N ASP A 56 0.98 7.00 -7.72
CA ASP A 56 0.89 8.36 -8.23
C ASP A 56 0.95 8.42 -9.77
N LYS A 57 0.63 7.30 -10.43
CA LYS A 57 0.52 7.14 -11.89
C LYS A 57 1.82 7.45 -12.62
N GLY A 58 2.96 7.02 -12.10
CA GLY A 58 4.27 7.28 -12.71
C GLY A 58 4.91 8.62 -12.30
N SER A 59 4.34 9.35 -11.34
CA SER A 59 4.86 10.65 -10.89
C SER A 59 5.42 10.62 -9.47
N ASN A 60 6.23 11.61 -9.08
CA ASN A 60 6.72 11.76 -7.70
C ASN A 60 5.82 12.69 -6.86
N ARG A 61 4.50 12.64 -7.06
CA ARG A 61 3.53 13.54 -6.43
C ARG A 61 3.60 13.49 -4.90
N SER A 62 3.63 12.30 -4.32
CA SER A 62 3.70 12.09 -2.88
C SER A 62 5.00 12.66 -2.27
N GLN A 63 6.13 12.51 -2.96
CA GLN A 63 7.41 13.07 -2.52
C GLN A 63 7.40 14.60 -2.54
N PHE A 64 6.78 15.20 -3.57
CA PHE A 64 6.64 16.65 -3.67
C PHE A 64 5.79 17.21 -2.52
N PHE A 65 4.65 16.59 -2.21
CA PHE A 65 3.82 17.00 -1.06
C PHE A 65 4.53 16.86 0.29
N ARG A 66 5.47 15.92 0.42
CA ARG A 66 6.30 15.75 1.63
C ARG A 66 7.53 16.66 1.66
N GLY A 67 7.76 17.51 0.65
CA GLY A 67 8.93 18.38 0.56
C GLY A 67 10.26 17.63 0.31
N GLN A 68 10.20 16.37 -0.11
CA GLN A 68 11.39 15.54 -0.40
C GLN A 68 12.03 15.90 -1.73
N VAL A 69 11.30 16.57 -2.62
CA VAL A 69 11.76 17.06 -3.92
C VAL A 69 11.29 18.49 -4.14
N TYR A 70 12.14 19.30 -4.78
CA TYR A 70 11.82 20.70 -5.07
C TYR A 70 10.80 20.88 -6.21
N LYS A 71 10.74 19.91 -7.14
CA LYS A 71 9.87 19.99 -8.32
C LYS A 71 9.10 18.68 -8.53
N TYR A 72 7.82 18.83 -8.86
CA TYR A 72 6.95 17.76 -9.31
C TYR A 72 7.29 17.34 -10.76
N THR A 73 7.53 16.05 -10.98
CA THR A 73 7.96 15.49 -12.27
C THR A 73 7.39 14.08 -12.50
N TRP A 74 7.20 13.72 -13.76
CA TRP A 74 7.00 12.33 -14.17
C TRP A 74 8.32 11.56 -14.05
N ARG A 75 8.27 10.37 -13.48
CA ARG A 75 9.41 9.50 -13.20
C ARG A 75 9.35 8.18 -13.96
N ASP A 76 8.15 7.69 -14.25
CA ASP A 76 7.90 6.46 -15.01
C ASP A 76 6.57 6.59 -15.78
N ILE A 77 6.29 5.64 -16.67
CA ILE A 77 5.02 5.55 -17.42
C ILE A 77 3.87 5.09 -16.50
N GLY A 78 4.20 4.44 -15.36
CA GLY A 78 3.25 3.92 -14.39
C GLY A 78 3.00 2.43 -14.56
#